data_AF-A0A1G3ATW9-F1
#
_entry.id   AF-A0A1G3ATW9-F1
#
_cell.length_a   1.000
_cell.length_b   1.000
_cell.length_c   1.000
_cell.angle_alpha   90.00
_cell.angle_beta   90.00
_cell.angle_gamma   90.00
#
_symmetry.space_group_name_H-M   'P 1'
#
loop_
_entity.id
_entity.type
_entity.pdbx_description
1 polymer ?
#
loop_
_entity_poly.entity_id
_entity_poly.type
_entity_poly.pdbx_seq_one_letter_code
_entity_poly.pdbx_strand_id
1 'polypeptide(L)'
;MPKDFSNQLTGKGSLGEWEVIKDDTAPSIPNVIAQTSQEYFGYHFSMAVNEKEIYDDFELAVKFKGVKGREDQGGGPVWRYQDADNYYIARANPLENNFRVYKVVNGNRLQMDSARLNVNGNEWHTIKIIARKVQIQCFYDGQPCLDVSDGTFQKGKIGLWTKADAVTYFDDLEVRPIE
;
A
#
# COMPACT_ATOMS: atom_id res chain seq x y z
N MET A 1 -5.90 -0.42 15.51
CA MET A 1 -4.66 0.04 14.83
C MET A 1 -3.52 0.25 15.84
N PRO A 2 -2.24 0.02 15.48
CA PRO A 2 -1.09 0.37 16.33
C PRO A 2 -1.06 1.87 16.69
N LYS A 3 -0.49 2.22 17.85
CA LYS A 3 -0.53 3.60 18.40
C LYS A 3 0.14 4.64 17.52
N ASP A 4 1.14 4.23 16.75
CA ASP A 4 1.96 5.13 15.96
C ASP A 4 1.46 5.31 14.52
N PHE A 5 0.25 4.82 14.24
CA PHE A 5 -0.38 4.95 12.94
C PHE A 5 -1.55 5.93 13.01
N SER A 6 -1.74 6.71 11.95
CA SER A 6 -2.93 7.54 11.73
C SER A 6 -3.78 6.96 10.62
N ASN A 7 -5.08 7.19 10.69
CA ASN A 7 -6.06 6.76 9.70
C ASN A 7 -6.36 7.92 8.77
N GLN A 8 -6.11 7.73 7.47
CA GLN A 8 -6.14 8.77 6.45
C GLN A 8 -7.01 8.31 5.28
N LEU A 9 -7.56 9.28 4.54
CA LEU A 9 -8.43 9.00 3.40
C LEU A 9 -8.19 10.02 2.29
N THR A 10 -7.95 9.52 1.07
CA THR A 10 -8.18 10.32 -0.14
C THR A 10 -9.58 10.02 -0.68
N GLY A 11 -10.32 11.07 -1.04
CA GLY A 11 -11.57 10.95 -1.77
C GLY A 11 -12.82 10.98 -0.89
N LYS A 12 -13.75 10.03 -1.12
CA LYS A 12 -15.14 10.08 -0.65
C LYS A 12 -15.41 9.04 0.45
N GLY A 13 -16.50 9.25 1.19
CA GLY A 13 -16.96 8.34 2.23
C GLY A 13 -16.33 8.64 3.59
N SER A 14 -16.47 7.70 4.51
CA SER A 14 -15.87 7.80 5.86
C SER A 14 -14.39 7.41 5.84
N LEU A 15 -13.67 7.60 6.95
CA LEU A 15 -12.34 6.98 7.10
C LEU A 15 -12.44 5.45 6.99
N GLY A 16 -11.33 4.80 6.63
CA GLY A 16 -11.22 3.35 6.66
C GLY A 16 -11.37 2.79 8.08
N GLU A 17 -11.57 1.49 8.20
CA GLU A 17 -11.58 0.80 9.50
C GLU A 17 -10.31 -0.05 9.58
N TRP A 18 -9.44 0.26 10.56
CA TRP A 18 -8.13 -0.36 10.71
C TRP A 18 -7.96 -1.03 12.07
N GLU A 19 -7.86 -2.35 12.06
CA GLU A 19 -7.92 -3.19 13.25
C GLU A 19 -6.70 -4.09 13.36
N VAL A 20 -6.37 -4.47 14.60
CA VAL A 20 -5.40 -5.55 14.84
C VAL A 20 -6.23 -6.79 15.13
N ILE A 21 -6.18 -7.77 14.25
CA ILE A 21 -6.98 -9.00 14.35
C ILE A 21 -6.06 -10.23 14.35
N LYS A 22 -6.58 -11.36 14.84
CA LYS A 22 -5.88 -12.63 14.72
C LYS A 22 -6.05 -13.23 13.34
N ASP A 23 -4.97 -13.80 12.82
CA ASP A 23 -4.97 -14.60 11.60
C ASP A 23 -3.93 -15.71 11.72
N ASP A 24 -4.37 -16.96 11.76
CA ASP A 24 -3.48 -18.10 11.97
C ASP A 24 -2.59 -18.40 10.74
N THR A 25 -2.85 -17.73 9.60
CA THR A 25 -1.98 -17.78 8.43
C THR A 25 -1.02 -16.59 8.34
N ALA A 26 -1.03 -15.67 9.31
CA ALA A 26 -0.14 -14.51 9.35
C ALA A 26 1.33 -14.93 9.22
N PRO A 27 2.13 -14.22 8.40
CA PRO A 27 3.57 -14.41 8.35
C PRO A 27 4.23 -14.29 9.73
N SER A 28 3.77 -13.35 10.54
CA SER A 28 4.23 -13.08 11.91
C SER A 28 3.09 -13.29 12.92
N ILE A 29 2.75 -14.56 13.17
CA ILE A 29 1.69 -14.95 14.10
C ILE A 29 1.77 -14.22 15.46
N PRO A 30 0.63 -13.90 16.10
CA PRO A 30 -0.72 -14.30 15.71
C PRO A 30 -1.57 -13.21 15.06
N ASN A 31 -1.02 -12.00 14.86
CA ASN A 31 -1.85 -10.82 14.54
C ASN A 31 -1.44 -10.16 13.23
N VAL A 32 -2.41 -9.53 12.58
CA VAL A 32 -2.24 -8.72 11.36
C VAL A 32 -2.92 -7.36 11.54
N ILE A 33 -2.53 -6.38 10.74
CA ILE A 33 -3.29 -5.14 10.56
C ILE A 33 -4.28 -5.37 9.43
N ALA A 34 -5.58 -5.26 9.71
CA ALA A 34 -6.64 -5.41 8.72
C ALA A 34 -7.29 -4.06 8.42
N GLN A 35 -7.45 -3.75 7.13
CA GLN A 35 -8.49 -2.84 6.71
C GLN A 35 -9.78 -3.65 6.54
N THR A 36 -10.88 -3.23 7.18
CA THR A 36 -12.16 -3.96 7.20
C THR A 36 -13.35 -3.19 6.64
N SER A 37 -13.19 -1.88 6.39
CA SER A 37 -14.23 -1.04 5.78
C SER A 37 -14.49 -1.47 4.33
N GLN A 38 -15.77 -1.52 3.96
CA GLN A 38 -16.23 -1.96 2.64
C GLN A 38 -16.96 -0.83 1.88
N GLU A 39 -16.51 0.41 2.04
CA GLU A 39 -17.05 1.56 1.33
C GLU A 39 -16.92 1.39 -0.19
N TYR A 40 -18.02 1.52 -0.92
CA TYR A 40 -18.10 1.14 -2.34
C TYR A 40 -18.02 2.37 -3.26
N PHE A 41 -16.92 3.12 -3.15
CA PHE A 41 -16.62 4.27 -4.02
C PHE A 41 -15.27 4.10 -4.70
N GLY A 42 -15.22 4.26 -6.03
CA GLY A 42 -13.96 4.14 -6.76
C GLY A 42 -12.88 5.18 -6.45
N TYR A 43 -13.24 6.27 -5.77
CA TYR A 43 -12.32 7.24 -5.18
C TYR A 43 -12.49 7.23 -3.66
N HIS A 44 -12.15 6.12 -3.04
CA HIS A 44 -12.06 5.95 -1.59
C HIS A 44 -10.77 5.20 -1.32
N PHE A 45 -9.73 5.91 -0.91
CA PHE A 45 -8.40 5.34 -0.70
C PHE A 45 -8.06 5.40 0.78
N SER A 46 -8.30 4.29 1.47
CA SER A 46 -8.05 4.16 2.91
C SER A 46 -6.56 3.95 3.15
N MET A 47 -6.01 4.66 4.13
CA MET A 47 -4.60 4.57 4.49
C MET A 47 -4.39 4.45 6.00
N ALA A 48 -3.43 3.63 6.39
CA ALA A 48 -2.84 3.64 7.73
C ALA A 48 -1.39 4.09 7.60
N VAL A 49 -1.09 5.30 8.07
CA VAL A 49 0.22 5.95 7.88
C VAL A 49 1.01 5.91 9.18
N ASN A 50 2.27 5.46 9.12
CA ASN A 50 3.18 5.48 10.26
C ASN A 50 3.68 6.91 10.49
N GLU A 51 3.45 7.44 11.69
CA GLU A 51 3.71 8.83 12.05
C GLU A 51 5.12 9.09 12.60
N LYS A 52 5.94 8.04 12.80
CA LYS A 52 7.24 8.17 13.50
C LYS A 52 8.31 8.88 12.70
N GLU A 53 8.46 8.50 11.43
CA GLU A 53 9.68 8.77 10.67
C GLU A 53 9.37 9.19 9.23
N ILE A 54 10.28 9.97 8.68
CA ILE A 54 10.28 10.46 7.30
C ILE A 54 11.52 9.90 6.61
N TYR A 55 11.31 9.31 5.44
CA TYR A 55 12.35 8.64 4.66
C TYR A 55 12.48 9.30 3.29
N ASP A 56 13.71 9.45 2.80
CA ASP A 56 14.03 9.88 1.43
C ASP A 56 14.38 8.68 0.55
N ASP A 57 15.55 8.09 0.76
CA ASP A 57 16.08 6.93 0.06
C ASP A 57 16.00 5.71 0.98
N PHE A 58 15.26 4.68 0.55
CA PHE A 58 14.96 3.52 1.39
C PHE A 58 14.59 2.28 0.57
N GLU A 59 14.65 1.15 1.26
CA GLU A 59 13.93 -0.08 0.89
C GLU A 59 12.74 -0.25 1.83
N LEU A 60 11.55 -0.42 1.27
CA LEU A 60 10.30 -0.66 1.97
C LEU A 60 9.75 -2.02 1.56
N ALA A 61 9.38 -2.86 2.51
CA ALA A 61 8.71 -4.12 2.26
C ALA A 61 7.43 -4.22 3.09
N VAL A 62 6.42 -4.88 2.53
CA VAL A 62 5.19 -5.22 3.24
C VAL A 62 4.65 -6.54 2.72
N LYS A 63 4.09 -7.35 3.62
CA LYS A 63 3.31 -8.52 3.24
C LYS A 63 1.84 -8.16 3.26
N PHE A 64 1.10 -8.60 2.24
CA PHE A 64 -0.33 -8.37 2.15
C PHE A 64 -1.08 -9.63 1.74
N LYS A 65 -2.36 -9.69 2.12
CA LYS A 65 -3.31 -10.72 1.72
C LYS A 65 -4.65 -10.06 1.38
N GLY A 66 -5.04 -10.13 0.11
CA GLY A 66 -6.33 -9.63 -0.37
C GLY A 66 -7.45 -10.61 -0.04
N VAL A 67 -8.34 -10.29 0.90
CA VAL A 67 -9.30 -11.24 1.48
C VAL A 67 -10.61 -11.26 0.71
N LYS A 68 -11.19 -10.07 0.49
CA LYS A 68 -12.46 -9.91 -0.24
C LYS A 68 -12.62 -8.47 -0.75
N GLY A 69 -13.55 -8.32 -1.68
CA GLY A 69 -14.01 -7.05 -2.24
C GLY A 69 -14.58 -7.30 -3.63
N ARG A 70 -15.41 -6.38 -4.12
CA ARG A 70 -16.10 -6.49 -5.41
C ARG A 70 -15.57 -5.48 -6.41
N GLU A 71 -15.25 -4.26 -5.97
CA GLU A 71 -14.64 -3.25 -6.83
C GLU A 71 -13.12 -3.35 -6.82
N ASP A 72 -12.54 -3.65 -5.66
CA ASP A 72 -11.12 -3.88 -5.48
C ASP A 72 -10.92 -4.95 -4.41
N GLN A 73 -9.88 -5.77 -4.52
CA GLN A 73 -9.45 -6.72 -3.48
C GLN A 73 -7.96 -6.53 -3.15
N GLY A 74 -7.37 -5.48 -3.70
CA GLY A 74 -5.96 -5.20 -3.62
C GLY A 74 -5.56 -4.27 -2.49
N GLY A 75 -4.26 -4.16 -2.35
CA GLY A 75 -3.63 -3.22 -1.45
C GLY A 75 -2.13 -3.15 -1.70
N GLY A 76 -1.45 -2.41 -0.85
CA GLY A 76 0.00 -2.35 -0.86
C GLY A 76 0.54 -1.17 -0.06
N PRO A 77 1.83 -0.86 -0.23
CA PRO A 77 2.47 0.22 0.50
C PRO A 77 2.11 1.59 -0.09
N VAL A 78 2.02 2.58 0.80
CA VAL A 78 2.15 4.00 0.48
C VAL A 78 3.53 4.48 0.95
N TRP A 79 4.20 5.33 0.17
CA TRP A 79 5.50 5.88 0.54
C TRP A 79 5.67 7.33 0.07
N ARG A 80 6.68 7.98 0.67
CA ARG A 80 6.91 9.43 0.57
C ARG A 80 5.60 10.22 0.72
N TYR A 81 4.77 9.77 1.68
CA TYR A 81 3.51 10.39 2.01
C TYR A 81 3.73 11.76 2.64
N GLN A 82 3.11 12.80 2.09
CA GLN A 82 3.10 14.15 2.65
C GLN A 82 1.83 14.38 3.48
N ASP A 83 0.70 14.11 2.85
CA ASP A 83 -0.66 14.29 3.37
C ASP A 83 -1.63 13.39 2.59
N ALA A 84 -2.91 13.45 2.95
CA ALA A 84 -3.94 12.56 2.44
C ALA A 84 -4.19 12.72 0.94
N ASP A 85 -3.58 13.69 0.27
CA ASP A 85 -3.78 14.00 -1.14
C ASP A 85 -2.46 13.97 -1.94
N ASN A 86 -1.33 13.62 -1.32
CA ASN A 86 0.02 13.71 -1.92
C ASN A 86 0.96 12.58 -1.47
N TYR A 87 1.11 11.55 -2.31
CA TYR A 87 1.92 10.37 -2.00
C TYR A 87 2.15 9.44 -3.23
N TYR A 88 3.02 8.44 -3.10
CA TYR A 88 3.13 7.32 -4.05
C TYR A 88 2.53 6.04 -3.48
N ILE A 89 2.03 5.16 -4.35
CA ILE A 89 1.56 3.82 -3.98
C ILE A 89 1.93 2.77 -5.01
N ALA A 90 2.04 1.53 -4.52
CA ALA A 90 2.02 0.34 -5.34
C ALA A 90 0.82 -0.51 -4.90
N ARG A 91 0.02 -0.97 -5.86
CA ARG A 91 -1.15 -1.80 -5.60
C ARG A 91 -1.06 -3.07 -6.42
N ALA A 92 -1.12 -4.22 -5.74
CA ALA A 92 -1.46 -5.48 -6.38
C ALA A 92 -2.94 -5.78 -6.17
N ASN A 93 -3.67 -6.14 -7.22
CA ASN A 93 -5.11 -6.43 -7.13
C ASN A 93 -5.45 -7.82 -7.71
N PRO A 94 -5.95 -8.76 -6.87
CA PRO A 94 -6.42 -10.07 -7.31
C PRO A 94 -7.52 -10.04 -8.38
N LEU A 95 -8.45 -9.09 -8.32
CA LEU A 95 -9.58 -9.04 -9.26
C LEU A 95 -9.16 -8.68 -10.69
N GLU A 96 -8.09 -7.88 -10.82
CA GLU A 96 -7.62 -7.39 -12.11
C GLU A 96 -6.33 -8.08 -12.59
N ASN A 97 -5.70 -8.94 -11.77
CA ASN A 97 -4.42 -9.59 -12.06
C ASN A 97 -3.35 -8.60 -12.53
N ASN A 98 -3.17 -7.53 -11.74
CA ASN A 98 -2.16 -6.53 -12.00
C ASN A 98 -1.43 -6.04 -10.76
N PHE A 99 -0.23 -5.54 -11.00
CA PHE A 99 0.56 -4.78 -10.08
C PHE A 99 0.86 -3.44 -10.72
N ARG A 100 0.55 -2.36 -10.02
CA ARG A 100 0.60 -1.00 -10.58
C ARG A 100 1.22 -0.03 -9.61
N VAL A 101 1.96 0.92 -10.15
CA VAL A 101 2.52 2.04 -9.41
C VAL A 101 1.77 3.30 -9.80
N TYR A 102 1.37 4.08 -8.81
CA TYR A 102 0.69 5.35 -8.99
C TYR A 102 1.35 6.44 -8.15
N LYS A 103 1.07 7.68 -8.52
CA LYS A 103 1.21 8.83 -7.63
C LYS A 103 -0.15 9.49 -7.43
N VAL A 104 -0.38 10.07 -6.26
CA VAL A 104 -1.52 10.93 -5.98
C VAL A 104 -0.99 12.33 -5.77
N VAL A 105 -1.54 13.29 -6.50
CA VAL A 105 -1.17 14.71 -6.41
C VAL A 105 -2.46 15.52 -6.32
N ASN A 106 -2.61 16.30 -5.26
CA ASN A 106 -3.85 17.03 -4.96
C ASN A 106 -5.10 16.14 -5.05
N GLY A 107 -5.00 14.93 -4.50
CA GLY A 107 -6.09 13.95 -4.47
C GLY A 107 -6.35 13.26 -5.80
N ASN A 108 -5.63 13.60 -6.88
CA ASN A 108 -5.77 12.96 -8.18
C ASN A 108 -4.73 11.84 -8.37
N ARG A 109 -5.21 10.60 -8.51
CA ARG A 109 -4.38 9.41 -8.73
C ARG A 109 -4.01 9.25 -10.21
N LEU A 110 -2.72 9.21 -10.48
CA LEU A 110 -2.11 9.05 -11.79
C LEU A 110 -1.31 7.74 -11.84
N GLN A 111 -1.61 6.88 -12.82
CA GLN A 111 -0.84 5.66 -13.03
C GLN A 111 0.51 6.01 -13.66
N MET A 112 1.60 5.49 -13.10
CA MET A 112 2.95 5.65 -13.64
C MET A 112 3.34 4.44 -14.48
N ASP A 113 3.04 3.23 -14.00
CA ASP A 113 3.32 1.99 -14.73
C ASP A 113 2.45 0.82 -14.26
N SER A 114 2.42 -0.28 -15.03
CA SER A 114 1.60 -1.47 -14.80
C SER A 114 2.25 -2.74 -15.32
N ALA A 115 2.21 -3.81 -14.51
CA ALA A 115 2.54 -5.17 -14.91
C ALA A 115 1.32 -6.07 -14.76
N ARG A 116 1.20 -7.07 -15.64
CA ARG A 116 0.22 -8.15 -15.50
C ARG A 116 0.86 -9.29 -14.74
N LEU A 117 0.29 -9.65 -13.59
CA LEU A 117 0.77 -10.72 -12.71
C LEU A 117 -0.42 -11.55 -12.25
N ASN A 118 -0.22 -12.84 -11.96
CA ASN A 118 -1.23 -13.62 -11.28
C ASN A 118 -1.18 -13.29 -9.78
N VAL A 119 -2.19 -12.57 -9.28
CA VAL A 119 -2.29 -12.15 -7.88
C VAL A 119 -3.37 -12.99 -7.23
N ASN A 120 -2.99 -13.93 -6.37
CA ASN A 120 -3.96 -14.83 -5.74
C ASN A 120 -4.61 -14.15 -4.53
N GLY A 121 -5.94 -14.14 -4.49
CA GLY A 121 -6.66 -13.75 -3.28
C GLY A 121 -6.50 -14.79 -2.19
N ASN A 122 -6.59 -14.37 -0.92
CA ASN A 122 -6.44 -15.22 0.27
C ASN A 122 -5.06 -15.92 0.42
N GLU A 123 -4.05 -15.46 -0.33
CA GLU A 123 -2.65 -15.86 -0.17
C GLU A 123 -1.80 -14.66 0.26
N TRP A 124 -0.71 -14.92 0.97
CA TRP A 124 0.24 -13.88 1.37
C TRP A 124 1.27 -13.64 0.28
N HIS A 125 1.44 -12.37 -0.05
CA HIS A 125 2.39 -11.90 -1.05
C HIS A 125 3.23 -10.76 -0.49
N THR A 126 4.44 -10.59 -1.03
CA THR A 126 5.35 -9.52 -0.62
C THR A 126 5.47 -8.47 -1.71
N ILE A 127 5.25 -7.21 -1.34
CA ILE A 127 5.58 -6.05 -2.18
C ILE A 127 6.81 -5.39 -1.59
N LYS A 128 7.83 -5.14 -2.42
CA LYS A 128 9.02 -4.38 -2.03
C LYS A 128 9.23 -3.20 -2.97
N ILE A 129 9.57 -2.06 -2.40
CA ILE A 129 9.89 -0.81 -3.09
C ILE A 129 11.32 -0.43 -2.73
N ILE A 130 12.13 -0.12 -3.74
CA ILE A 130 13.43 0.54 -3.57
C ILE A 130 13.29 1.94 -4.16
N ALA A 131 13.30 2.95 -3.30
CA ALA A 131 13.24 4.36 -3.71
C ALA A 131 14.62 4.98 -3.49
N ARG A 132 15.22 5.51 -4.57
CA ARG A 132 16.52 6.17 -4.55
C ARG A 132 16.49 7.40 -5.43
N LYS A 133 16.58 8.59 -4.83
CA LYS A 133 16.37 9.88 -5.49
C LYS A 133 15.04 9.88 -6.25
N VAL A 134 15.08 9.90 -7.58
CA VAL A 134 13.88 9.86 -8.43
C VAL A 134 13.54 8.47 -8.93
N GLN A 135 14.42 7.48 -8.76
CA GLN A 135 14.20 6.12 -9.24
C GLN A 135 13.40 5.32 -8.21
N ILE A 136 12.40 4.59 -8.69
CA ILE A 136 11.49 3.76 -7.89
C ILE A 136 11.39 2.39 -8.56
N GLN A 137 11.95 1.38 -7.91
CA GLN A 137 11.90 -0.01 -8.37
C GLN A 137 10.93 -0.80 -7.51
N CYS A 138 10.01 -1.51 -8.14
CA CYS A 138 8.94 -2.23 -7.46
C CYS A 138 9.01 -3.73 -7.78
N PHE A 139 8.94 -4.52 -6.72
CA PHE A 139 9.07 -5.97 -6.76
C PHE A 139 7.81 -6.61 -6.19
N TYR A 140 7.40 -7.72 -6.79
CA TYR A 140 6.32 -8.56 -6.32
C TYR A 140 6.85 -9.98 -6.13
N ASP A 141 6.70 -10.54 -4.93
CA ASP A 141 7.23 -11.86 -4.54
C ASP A 141 8.71 -12.05 -4.92
N GLY A 142 9.50 -11.00 -4.70
CA GLY A 142 10.94 -10.98 -4.99
C GLY A 142 11.32 -10.74 -6.46
N GLN A 143 10.36 -10.78 -7.39
CA GLN A 143 10.62 -10.53 -8.81
C GLN A 143 10.57 -9.02 -9.12
N PRO A 144 11.54 -8.47 -9.86
CA PRO A 144 11.45 -7.09 -10.34
C PRO A 144 10.31 -6.98 -11.36
N CYS A 145 9.36 -6.08 -11.14
CA CYS A 145 8.19 -5.94 -12.01
C CYS A 145 8.10 -4.58 -12.69
N LEU A 146 8.47 -3.50 -11.99
CA LEU A 146 8.32 -2.12 -12.48
C LEU A 146 9.54 -1.28 -12.08
N ASP A 147 9.95 -0.36 -12.94
CA ASP A 147 11.05 0.59 -12.71
C ASP A 147 10.65 1.94 -13.32
N VAL A 148 10.38 2.92 -12.46
CA VAL A 148 9.90 4.25 -12.87
C VAL A 148 10.79 5.35 -12.32
N SER A 149 10.84 6.47 -13.03
CA SER A 149 11.58 7.66 -12.62
C SER A 149 10.63 8.84 -12.41
N ASP A 150 10.44 9.28 -11.17
CA ASP A 150 9.59 10.42 -10.82
C ASP A 150 10.13 11.14 -9.58
N GLY A 151 10.21 12.47 -9.64
CA GLY A 151 10.75 13.32 -8.57
C GLY A 151 9.72 14.19 -7.86
N THR A 152 8.42 13.90 -8.01
CA THR A 152 7.32 14.69 -7.44
C THR A 152 7.43 14.77 -5.90
N PHE A 153 7.71 13.65 -5.24
CA PHE A 153 7.97 13.59 -3.81
C PHE A 153 9.35 12.99 -3.56
N GLN A 154 10.17 13.67 -2.75
CA GLN A 154 11.57 13.27 -2.51
C GLN A 154 11.76 12.58 -1.15
N LYS A 155 10.90 12.86 -0.18
CA LYS A 155 10.91 12.24 1.14
C LYS A 155 9.50 12.24 1.72
N GLY A 156 9.17 11.37 2.66
CA GLY A 156 7.90 11.41 3.38
C GLY A 156 7.68 10.18 4.25
N LYS A 157 6.47 10.05 4.78
CA LYS A 157 6.09 8.90 5.62
C LYS A 157 5.79 7.66 4.77
N ILE A 158 5.66 6.52 5.43
CA ILE A 158 5.25 5.25 4.83
C ILE A 158 3.96 4.73 5.48
N GLY A 159 3.31 3.78 4.84
CA GLY A 159 2.11 3.18 5.40
C GLY A 159 1.50 2.09 4.51
N LEU A 160 0.24 1.80 4.80
CA LEU A 160 -0.60 0.81 4.13
C LEU A 160 -1.71 1.51 3.37
N TRP A 161 -2.16 0.92 2.26
CA TRP A 161 -3.15 1.52 1.37
C TRP A 161 -4.11 0.46 0.82
N THR A 162 -5.41 0.77 0.78
CA THR A 162 -6.45 -0.01 0.08
C THR A 162 -7.39 0.91 -0.71
N LYS A 163 -8.17 0.34 -1.64
CA LYS A 163 -9.19 1.06 -2.42
C LYS A 163 -10.57 0.47 -2.21
N ALA A 164 -11.57 1.37 -2.18
CA ALA A 164 -12.98 1.02 -2.17
C ALA A 164 -13.27 -0.03 -1.09
N ASP A 165 -13.86 -1.16 -1.49
CA ASP A 165 -14.33 -2.20 -0.59
C ASP A 165 -13.32 -3.32 -0.33
N ALA A 166 -12.04 -3.08 -0.65
CA ALA A 166 -10.97 -4.05 -0.46
C ALA A 166 -10.66 -4.27 1.02
N VAL A 167 -11.14 -5.41 1.54
CA VAL A 167 -10.67 -5.94 2.82
C VAL A 167 -9.34 -6.64 2.59
N THR A 168 -8.28 -6.04 3.15
CA THR A 168 -6.89 -6.46 2.95
C THR A 168 -6.18 -6.53 4.29
N TYR A 169 -5.43 -7.62 4.48
CA TYR A 169 -4.61 -7.81 5.67
C TYR A 169 -3.16 -7.53 5.34
N PHE A 170 -2.47 -6.94 6.29
CA PHE A 170 -1.07 -6.54 6.17
C PHE A 170 -0.28 -7.04 7.36
N ASP A 171 0.96 -7.40 7.08
CA ASP A 171 1.94 -7.84 8.07
C ASP A 171 3.34 -7.40 7.65
N ASP A 172 4.29 -7.40 8.58
CA ASP A 172 5.72 -7.11 8.34
C ASP A 172 5.97 -5.85 7.49
N LEU A 173 5.39 -4.69 7.86
CA LEU A 173 5.75 -3.40 7.27
C LEU A 173 7.14 -2.98 7.77
N GLU A 174 8.14 -3.14 6.91
CA GLU A 174 9.55 -2.92 7.23
C GLU A 174 10.16 -1.87 6.31
N VAL A 175 10.99 -0.99 6.87
CA VAL A 175 11.72 0.03 6.11
C VAL A 175 13.16 0.11 6.57
N ARG A 176 14.06 0.26 5.60
CA ARG A 176 15.49 0.41 5.82
C ARG A 176 16.00 1.58 4.98
N PRO A 177 16.52 2.65 5.61
CA PRO A 177 17.21 3.71 4.88
C PRO A 177 18.39 3.15 4.09
N ILE A 178 18.67 3.72 2.91
CA ILE A 178 19.80 3.34 2.06
C ILE A 178 20.65 4.56 1.72
N GLU A 179 21.96 4.34 1.58
CA GLU A 179 22.93 5.35 1.12
C GLU A 179 22.99 5.48 -0.41
#